data_AF-A0A804MIX4-F1
#
_entry.id   AF-A0A804MIX4-F1
#
_cell.length_a   1.000
_cell.length_b   1.000
_cell.length_c   1.000
_cell.angle_alpha   90.00
_cell.angle_beta   90.00
_cell.angle_gamma   90.00
#
_symmetry.space_group_name_H-M   'P 1'
#
loop_
_entity.id
_entity.type
_entity.pdbx_description
1 polymer ?
#
loop_
_entity_poly.entity_id
_entity_poly.type
_entity_poly.pdbx_seq_one_letter_code
_entity_poly.pdbx_strand_id
1 'polypeptide(L)'
;MHKLSRILAVYKSPDTEYPGIRRGTVELIIWMLRSSRRCVEFFLERRVDRAVKEVAETEERLEMFKTFCCGIGLAKHGEPVSYLVASALPSIA
;
A
#
# COMPACT_ATOMS: atom_id res chain seq x y z
N MET A 1 11.31 -3.71 7.94
CA MET A 1 10.84 -2.54 7.18
C MET A 1 11.40 -2.46 5.75
N HIS A 2 12.70 -2.73 5.48
CA HIS A 2 13.25 -2.74 4.10
C HIS A 2 12.52 -3.66 3.10
N LYS A 3 11.95 -4.77 3.59
CA LYS A 3 11.16 -5.68 2.74
C LYS A 3 9.91 -4.99 2.15
N LEU A 4 9.29 -4.06 2.88
CA LEU A 4 8.06 -3.39 2.45
C LEU A 4 8.32 -2.37 1.34
N SER A 5 9.38 -1.57 1.49
CA SER A 5 9.82 -0.68 0.40
C SER A 5 10.21 -1.48 -0.84
N ARG A 6 10.83 -2.64 -0.68
CA ARG A 6 11.17 -3.55 -1.79
C ARG A 6 9.92 -4.13 -2.46
N ILE A 7 8.87 -4.46 -1.72
CA ILE A 7 7.59 -4.90 -2.30
C ILE A 7 7.02 -3.81 -3.21
N LEU A 8 6.91 -2.55 -2.74
CA LEU A 8 6.41 -1.45 -3.57
C LEU A 8 7.36 -1.09 -4.74
N ALA A 9 8.64 -1.45 -4.65
CA ALA A 9 9.58 -1.30 -5.75
C ALA A 9 9.43 -2.39 -6.83
N VAL A 10 9.11 -3.63 -6.41
CA VAL A 10 8.91 -4.77 -7.32
C VAL A 10 7.53 -4.72 -7.97
N TYR A 11 6.49 -4.51 -7.18
CA TYR A 11 5.10 -4.44 -7.64
C TYR A 11 4.73 -2.98 -7.90
N LYS A 12 5.10 -2.48 -9.09
CA LYS A 12 4.76 -1.11 -9.52
C LYS A 12 3.31 -0.97 -9.95
N SER A 13 2.68 -2.05 -10.39
CA SER A 13 1.25 -2.15 -10.71
C SER A 13 0.64 -3.31 -9.93
N PRO A 14 -0.70 -3.43 -9.90
CA PRO A 14 -1.36 -4.64 -9.43
C PRO A 14 -0.84 -5.89 -10.14
N ASP A 15 -0.74 -6.98 -9.40
CA ASP A 15 -0.27 -8.28 -9.88
C ASP A 15 -1.37 -9.32 -9.66
N THR A 16 -1.60 -10.19 -10.65
CA THR A 16 -2.71 -11.15 -10.62
C THR A 16 -2.45 -12.36 -9.72
N GLU A 17 -1.19 -12.72 -9.49
CA GLU A 17 -0.82 -13.80 -8.57
C GLU A 17 -0.92 -13.33 -7.11
N TYR A 18 -0.61 -12.06 -6.87
CA TYR A 18 -0.61 -11.45 -5.54
C TYR A 18 -1.47 -10.18 -5.47
N PRO A 19 -2.79 -10.24 -5.75
CA PRO A 19 -3.62 -9.06 -5.98
C PRO A 19 -3.75 -8.12 -4.77
N GLY A 20 -3.50 -8.61 -3.55
CA GLY A 20 -3.53 -7.80 -2.34
C GLY A 20 -2.17 -7.32 -1.84
N ILE A 21 -1.05 -7.68 -2.47
CA ILE A 21 0.29 -7.53 -1.85
C ILE A 21 0.69 -6.06 -1.64
N ARG A 22 0.43 -5.22 -2.65
CA ARG A 22 0.71 -3.78 -2.61
C ARG A 22 -0.20 -3.09 -1.60
N ARG A 23 -1.52 -3.27 -1.70
CA ARG A 23 -2.48 -2.76 -0.72
C ARG A 23 -2.11 -3.13 0.72
N GLY A 24 -1.88 -4.41 1.01
CA GLY A 24 -1.52 -4.87 2.34
C GLY A 24 -0.19 -4.26 2.82
N THR A 25 0.75 -4.05 1.91
CA THR A 25 2.01 -3.35 2.19
C THR A 25 1.78 -1.88 2.55
N VAL A 26 0.93 -1.18 1.80
CA VAL A 26 0.54 0.21 2.09
C VAL A 26 -0.17 0.29 3.44
N GLU A 27 -1.18 -0.54 3.70
CA GLU A 27 -1.90 -0.58 4.98
C GLU A 27 -0.94 -0.79 6.17
N LEU A 28 0.02 -1.70 6.04
CA LEU A 28 1.03 -1.95 7.06
C LEU A 28 1.98 -0.76 7.26
N ILE A 29 2.43 -0.11 6.17
CA ILE A 29 3.25 1.10 6.25
C ILE A 29 2.50 2.21 7.01
N ILE A 30 1.25 2.46 6.63
CA ILE A 30 0.40 3.48 7.26
C ILE A 30 0.22 3.19 8.75
N TRP A 31 -0.06 1.94 9.11
CA TRP A 31 -0.20 1.53 10.49
C TRP A 31 1.08 1.79 11.30
N MET A 32 2.26 1.47 10.75
CA MET A 32 3.53 1.72 11.43
C MET A 32 3.85 3.20 11.59
N LEU A 33 3.54 4.04 10.59
CA LEU A 33 3.72 5.49 10.65
C LEU A 33 2.88 6.10 11.78
N ARG A 34 1.64 5.62 11.95
CA ARG A 34 0.75 6.08 13.03
C ARG A 34 1.16 5.56 14.41
N SER A 35 1.88 4.44 14.47
CA SER A 35 2.21 3.76 15.74
C SER A 35 3.54 4.18 16.35
N SER A 36 4.48 4.72 15.57
CA SER A 36 5.83 5.02 16.08
C SER A 36 6.54 6.11 15.28
N ARG A 37 7.01 7.15 15.99
CA ARG A 37 7.86 8.19 15.42
C ARG A 37 9.16 7.63 14.81
N ARG A 38 9.72 6.56 15.39
CA ARG A 38 10.90 5.88 14.84
C ARG A 38 10.62 5.28 13.47
N CYS A 39 9.39 4.83 13.21
CA CYS A 39 8.99 4.35 11.89
C CYS A 39 8.90 5.51 10.89
N VAL A 40 8.38 6.68 11.31
CA VAL A 40 8.34 7.89 10.46
C VAL A 40 9.74 8.27 10.00
N GLU A 41 10.69 8.41 10.93
CA GLU A 41 12.09 8.72 10.61
C GLU A 41 12.70 7.68 9.65
N PHE A 42 12.50 6.40 9.93
CA PHE A 42 12.97 5.31 9.07
C PHE A 42 12.41 5.38 7.64
N PHE A 43 11.14 5.74 7.48
CA PHE A 43 10.47 5.77 6.17
C PHE A 43 10.81 7.03 5.37
N LEU A 44 11.01 8.17 6.03
CA LEU A 44 11.45 9.41 5.41
C LEU A 44 12.86 9.28 4.81
N GLU A 45 13.82 8.72 5.56
CA GLU A 45 15.18 8.45 5.07
C GLU A 45 15.19 7.62 3.79
N ARG A 46 14.20 6.73 3.63
CA ARG A 46 14.13 5.74 2.53
C ARG A 46 13.20 6.17 1.40
N ARG A 47 12.66 7.39 1.45
CA ARG A 47 11.72 7.92 0.45
C ARG A 47 10.54 6.99 0.18
N VAL A 48 10.06 6.31 1.23
CA VAL A 48 8.89 5.43 1.08
C VAL A 48 7.64 6.24 0.79
N ASP A 49 7.62 7.53 1.12
CA ASP A 49 6.60 8.47 0.70
C ASP A 49 6.39 8.45 -0.83
N ARG A 50 7.47 8.40 -1.62
CA ARG A 50 7.39 8.33 -3.08
C ARG A 50 6.76 7.02 -3.53
N ALA A 51 7.24 5.89 -3.00
CA ALA A 51 6.73 4.58 -3.36
C ALA A 51 5.24 4.42 -3.00
N VAL A 52 4.80 5.00 -1.87
CA VAL A 52 3.39 5.00 -1.45
C VAL A 52 2.55 5.92 -2.34
N LYS A 53 3.07 7.09 -2.75
CA LYS A 53 2.37 7.99 -3.70
C LYS A 53 2.19 7.35 -5.07
N GLU A 54 3.24 6.71 -5.60
CA GLU A 54 3.19 6.00 -6.90
C GLU A 54 2.07 4.94 -6.93
N VAL A 55 1.77 4.28 -5.79
CA VAL A 55 0.66 3.31 -5.72
C VAL A 55 -0.70 3.97 -6.04
N ALA A 56 -0.94 5.20 -5.56
CA ALA A 56 -2.18 5.92 -5.81
C ALA A 56 -2.33 6.40 -7.27
N GLU A 57 -1.25 6.39 -8.04
CA GLU A 57 -1.21 6.80 -9.45
C GLU A 57 -1.41 5.64 -10.42
N THR A 58 -1.68 4.43 -9.90
CA THR A 58 -1.79 3.20 -10.68
C THR A 58 -3.18 2.60 -10.56
N GLU A 59 -3.51 1.63 -11.42
CA GLU A 59 -4.77 0.90 -11.30
C GLU A 59 -4.89 0.23 -9.93
N GLU A 60 -6.11 0.17 -9.41
CA GLU A 60 -6.52 -0.30 -8.10
C GLU A 60 -7.65 -1.34 -8.16
N ARG A 61 -8.28 -1.62 -9.33
CA ARG A 61 -9.41 -2.57 -9.45
C ARG A 61 -9.16 -3.93 -8.80
N LEU A 62 -8.01 -4.55 -9.08
CA LEU A 62 -7.65 -5.84 -8.47
C LEU A 62 -7.50 -5.75 -6.95
N GLU A 63 -7.03 -4.60 -6.47
CA GLU A 63 -6.80 -4.29 -5.05
C GLU A 63 -8.06 -3.80 -4.32
N MET A 64 -9.21 -3.75 -5.01
CA MET A 64 -10.49 -3.48 -4.37
C MET A 64 -11.06 -4.70 -3.64
N PHE A 65 -10.50 -5.89 -3.78
CA PHE A 65 -11.03 -7.13 -3.21
C PHE A 65 -10.10 -7.69 -2.12
N LYS A 66 -10.69 -8.18 -1.03
CA LYS A 66 -9.94 -8.76 0.09
C LYS A 66 -9.41 -10.16 -0.22
N THR A 67 -10.13 -10.91 -1.07
CA THR A 67 -9.76 -12.27 -1.45
C THR A 67 -10.33 -12.61 -2.81
N PHE A 68 -9.82 -13.69 -3.41
CA PHE A 68 -10.28 -14.20 -4.70
C PHE A 68 -10.65 -15.69 -4.57
N CYS A 69 -11.65 -16.12 -5.33
CA CYS A 69 -11.98 -17.53 -5.52
C CYS A 69 -12.25 -17.76 -7.01
N CYS A 70 -11.52 -18.70 -7.63
CA CYS A 70 -11.68 -19.03 -9.06
C CYS A 70 -11.63 -17.79 -9.99
N GLY A 71 -10.75 -16.82 -9.72
CA GLY A 71 -10.63 -15.58 -10.49
C GLY A 71 -11.69 -14.51 -10.19
N ILE A 72 -12.65 -14.79 -9.31
CA ILE A 72 -13.69 -13.85 -8.90
C ILE A 72 -13.23 -13.14 -7.61
N GLY A 73 -13.22 -11.80 -7.65
CA GLY A 73 -12.95 -10.97 -6.49
C GLY A 73 -14.10 -11.02 -5.49
N LEU A 74 -13.79 -11.31 -4.22
CA LEU A 74 -14.74 -11.42 -3.12
C LEU A 74 -14.44 -10.37 -2.05
N ALA A 75 -15.49 -9.98 -1.32
CA ALA A 75 -15.44 -9.06 -0.19
C ALA A 75 -14.69 -7.76 -0.52
N LYS A 76 -15.39 -6.83 -1.18
CA LYS A 76 -14.83 -5.54 -1.58
C LYS A 76 -14.40 -4.71 -0.36
N HIS A 77 -13.27 -4.01 -0.48
CA HIS A 77 -12.91 -2.94 0.44
C HIS A 77 -13.90 -1.77 0.27
N GLY A 78 -14.20 -1.07 1.36
CA GLY A 78 -15.04 0.14 1.31
C GLY A 78 -14.35 1.28 0.55
N GLU A 79 -13.04 1.36 0.68
CA GLU A 79 -12.23 2.43 0.09
C GLU A 79 -11.10 1.86 -0.80
N PRO A 80 -10.79 2.54 -1.91
CA PRO A 80 -9.68 2.18 -2.77
C PRO A 80 -8.30 2.39 -2.11
N VAL A 81 -7.25 1.84 -2.72
CA VAL A 81 -5.88 2.02 -2.21
C VAL A 81 -5.41 3.47 -2.32
N SER A 82 -5.86 4.20 -3.34
CA SER A 82 -5.61 5.65 -3.50
C SER A 82 -6.13 6.46 -2.31
N TYR A 83 -7.30 6.13 -1.76
CA TYR A 83 -7.84 6.76 -0.55
C TYR A 83 -6.97 6.48 0.68
N LEU A 84 -6.47 5.25 0.85
CA LEU A 84 -5.56 4.92 1.94
C LEU A 84 -4.29 5.78 1.89
N VAL A 85 -3.70 5.90 0.70
CA VAL A 85 -2.52 6.74 0.47
C VAL A 85 -2.81 8.20 0.84
N ALA A 86 -3.91 8.77 0.36
CA ALA A 86 -4.32 10.13 0.68
C ALA A 86 -4.50 10.35 2.19
N SER A 87 -5.11 9.38 2.89
CA SER A 87 -5.31 9.43 4.35
C SER A 87 -4.01 9.36 5.17
N ALA A 88 -2.91 8.94 4.56
CA ALA A 88 -1.63 8.75 5.22
C ALA A 88 -0.65 9.89 4.98
N LEU A 89 -0.86 10.71 3.95
CA LEU A 89 -0.01 11.88 3.66
C LEU A 89 0.22 12.78 4.90
N PRO A 90 -0.79 13.06 5.75
CA PRO A 90 -0.56 13.86 6.97
C PRO A 90 0.33 13.19 8.01
N SER A 91 0.51 11.86 7.95
CA SER A 91 1.40 11.12 8.85
C SER A 91 2.83 10.97 8.30
N ILE A 92 3.06 11.40 7.06
CA ILE A 92 4.34 11.31 6.35
C ILE A 92 4.99 12.70 6.21
N ALA A 93 4.19 13.77 6.16
CA ALA A 93 4.66 15.15 6.16
C ALA A 93 5.16 15.59 7.55
#